data_AF-A0AB73PHL3-F1
#
_entry.id   AF-A0AB73PHL3-F1
#
_cell.length_a   1.000
_cell.length_b   1.000
_cell.length_c   1.000
_cell.angle_alpha   90.00
_cell.angle_beta   90.00
_cell.angle_gamma   90.00
#
_symmetry.space_group_name_H-M   'P 1'
#
loop_
_entity.id
_entity.type
_entity.pdbx_description
1 polymer ?
#
loop_
_entity_poly.entity_id
_entity_poly.type
_entity_poly.pdbx_seq_one_letter_code
_entity_poly.pdbx_strand_id
1 'polypeptide(L)'
;MTEEPAEPVPFKPNPAGIFAWAQYEISTATLSRVSDDEEGPRIAITLHELGNPLWRSTPESQADLERRVRKAWPELDADQVRKCLAHISARVRVELMKPSQSATQEEQREALRGNWVHGWRA
;
A
#
# COMPACT_ATOMS: atom_id res chain seq x y z
N MET A 1 46.17 -0.71 36.82
CA MET A 1 45.06 -0.05 36.09
C MET A 1 44.63 -1.03 35.03
N THR A 2 43.57 -1.78 35.30
CA THR A 2 43.01 -2.76 34.37
C THR A 2 41.91 -2.03 33.62
N GLU A 3 42.13 -1.70 32.36
CA GLU A 3 41.07 -1.16 31.49
C GLU A 3 40.02 -2.26 31.30
N GLU A 4 38.82 -2.02 31.82
CA GLU A 4 37.63 -2.81 31.47
C GLU A 4 37.36 -2.66 29.97
N PRO A 5 37.10 -3.77 29.24
CA PRO A 5 36.74 -3.69 27.84
C PRO A 5 35.36 -3.02 27.72
N ALA A 6 35.31 -1.87 27.04
CA ALA A 6 34.06 -1.17 26.77
C ALA A 6 33.05 -2.11 26.09
N GLU A 7 31.89 -2.30 26.74
CA GLU A 7 30.78 -3.07 26.18
C GLU A 7 30.40 -2.54 24.79
N PRO A 8 30.12 -3.41 23.80
CA PRO A 8 29.66 -2.96 22.50
C PRO A 8 28.33 -2.22 22.67
N VAL A 9 28.34 -0.91 22.42
CA VAL A 9 27.12 -0.11 22.35
C VAL A 9 26.14 -0.77 21.38
N PRO A 10 24.90 -1.06 21.80
CA PRO A 10 23.91 -1.66 20.91
C PRO A 10 23.71 -0.71 19.73
N PHE A 11 23.86 -1.24 18.50
CA PHE A 11 23.58 -0.51 17.27
C PHE A 11 22.11 -0.07 17.31
N LYS A 12 21.87 1.18 17.75
CA LYS A 12 20.56 1.79 17.63
C LYS A 12 20.40 2.16 16.16
N PRO A 13 19.42 1.58 15.45
CA PRO A 13 19.21 1.96 14.07
C PRO A 13 18.87 3.45 13.99
N ASN A 14 19.49 4.17 13.06
CA ASN A 14 19.28 5.60 12.89
C ASN A 14 17.82 5.84 12.44
N PRO A 15 16.98 6.56 13.21
CA PRO A 15 15.57 6.76 12.88
C PRO A 15 15.36 7.48 11.54
N ALA A 16 16.29 8.35 11.13
CA ALA A 16 16.24 8.96 9.80
C ALA A 16 16.47 7.92 8.68
N GLY A 17 17.33 6.93 8.93
CA GLY A 17 17.55 5.79 8.04
C GLY A 17 16.35 4.86 7.96
N ILE A 18 15.73 4.56 9.11
CA ILE A 18 14.49 3.75 9.17
C ILE A 18 13.36 4.47 8.42
N PHE A 19 13.17 5.77 8.64
CA PHE A 19 12.13 6.52 7.95
C PHE A 19 12.33 6.52 6.43
N ALA A 20 13.56 6.74 5.96
CA ALA A 20 13.88 6.67 4.54
C ALA A 20 13.60 5.27 3.96
N TRP A 21 13.94 4.21 4.70
CA TRP A 21 13.67 2.84 4.29
C TRP A 21 12.17 2.53 4.26
N ALA A 22 11.40 2.93 5.28
CA ALA A 22 9.96 2.79 5.31
C ALA A 22 9.27 3.50 4.13
N GLN A 23 9.73 4.71 3.78
CA GLN A 23 9.24 5.43 2.60
C GLN A 23 9.57 4.70 1.29
N TYR A 24 10.76 4.12 1.18
CA TYR A 24 11.15 3.31 0.03
C TYR A 24 10.27 2.06 -0.08
N GLU A 25 10.09 1.29 1.00
CA GLU A 25 9.23 0.11 1.00
C GLU A 25 7.80 0.44 0.63
N ILE A 26 7.25 1.52 1.20
CA ILE A 26 5.92 2.02 0.85
C ILE A 26 5.86 2.42 -0.62
N SER A 27 6.93 2.91 -1.22
CA SER A 27 6.95 3.24 -2.66
C SER A 27 6.94 2.00 -3.55
N THR A 28 7.60 0.92 -3.11
CA THR A 28 7.69 -0.35 -3.85
C THR A 28 6.55 -1.32 -3.60
N ALA A 29 5.66 -1.03 -2.64
CA ALA A 29 4.54 -1.91 -2.31
C ALA A 29 3.64 -2.15 -3.53
N THR A 30 3.07 -3.35 -3.65
CA THR A 30 2.09 -3.64 -4.70
C THR A 30 0.70 -3.34 -4.16
N LEU A 31 -0.12 -2.63 -4.93
CA LEU A 31 -1.52 -2.36 -4.60
C LEU A 31 -2.39 -3.00 -5.67
N SER A 32 -3.36 -3.79 -5.25
CA SER A 32 -4.28 -4.49 -6.14
C SER A 32 -5.71 -4.23 -5.71
N ARG A 33 -6.54 -3.76 -6.64
CA ARG A 33 -7.98 -3.63 -6.39
C ARG A 33 -8.61 -5.02 -6.31
N VAL A 34 -9.29 -5.27 -5.20
CA VAL A 34 -10.10 -6.47 -4.98
C VAL A 34 -11.55 -6.12 -5.31
N SER A 35 -12.36 -7.10 -5.72
CA SER A 35 -13.78 -6.91 -6.01
C SER A 35 -14.44 -6.04 -4.95
N ASP A 36 -15.23 -5.06 -5.38
CA ASP A 36 -15.94 -4.19 -4.46
C ASP A 36 -17.08 -5.01 -3.79
N ASP A 37 -17.33 -4.80 -2.49
CA ASP A 37 -18.50 -5.36 -1.78
C ASP A 37 -19.48 -4.21 -1.42
N GLU A 38 -20.56 -4.50 -0.68
CA GLU A 38 -21.53 -3.49 -0.20
C GLU A 38 -20.88 -2.34 0.60
N GLU A 39 -19.71 -2.57 1.19
CA GLU A 39 -18.93 -1.57 1.95
C GLU A 39 -18.01 -0.70 1.06
N GLY A 40 -18.04 -0.88 -0.26
CA GLY A 40 -17.25 -0.12 -1.22
C GLY A 40 -15.92 -0.76 -1.61
N PRO A 41 -15.01 0.02 -2.21
CA PRO A 41 -13.81 -0.51 -2.84
C PRO A 41 -12.77 -0.99 -1.84
N ARG A 42 -12.11 -2.10 -2.17
CA ARG A 42 -11.11 -2.76 -1.33
C ARG A 42 -9.77 -2.82 -2.07
N ILE A 43 -8.69 -2.44 -1.39
CA ILE A 43 -7.33 -2.51 -1.94
C ILE A 43 -6.49 -3.45 -1.09
N ALA A 44 -5.98 -4.52 -1.70
CA ALA A 44 -4.93 -5.33 -1.08
C ALA A 44 -3.60 -4.61 -1.22
N ILE A 45 -2.92 -4.37 -0.10
CA ILE A 45 -1.59 -3.76 -0.07
C ILE A 45 -0.60 -4.86 0.25
N THR A 46 0.29 -5.19 -0.68
CA THR A 46 1.37 -6.15 -0.46
C THR A 46 2.65 -5.42 -0.09
N LEU A 47 3.04 -5.53 1.18
CA LEU A 47 4.22 -4.91 1.75
C LEU A 47 4.79 -5.85 2.81
N HIS A 48 6.09 -6.16 2.70
CA HIS A 48 6.76 -7.23 3.47
C HIS A 48 6.58 -7.03 4.98
N GLU A 49 6.92 -5.85 5.47
CA GLU A 49 6.89 -5.52 6.90
C GLU A 49 5.47 -5.29 7.46
N LEU A 50 4.49 -4.92 6.63
CA LEU A 50 3.11 -4.65 7.10
C LEU A 50 2.19 -5.89 7.10
N GLY A 51 2.64 -7.02 6.57
CA GLY A 51 1.89 -8.28 6.60
C GLY A 51 0.59 -8.26 5.78
N ASN A 52 0.65 -7.65 4.59
CA ASN A 52 -0.41 -7.62 3.58
C ASN A 52 -1.79 -7.13 4.05
N PRO A 53 -1.92 -5.88 4.54
CA PRO A 53 -3.21 -5.36 4.97
C PRO A 53 -4.21 -5.21 3.82
N LEU A 54 -5.48 -5.50 4.11
CA LEU A 54 -6.60 -5.16 3.25
C LEU A 54 -7.13 -3.78 3.66
N TRP A 55 -6.97 -2.80 2.78
CA TRP A 55 -7.47 -1.45 3.00
C TRP A 55 -8.94 -1.33 2.62
N ARG A 56 -9.70 -0.63 3.46
CA ARG A 56 -11.09 -0.18 3.23
C ARG A 56 -11.22 1.30 3.59
N SER A 57 -12.24 1.97 3.05
CA SER A 57 -12.56 3.36 3.40
C SER A 57 -13.30 3.49 4.75
N THR A 58 -12.93 2.67 5.74
CA THR A 58 -13.52 2.67 7.08
C THR A 58 -12.49 3.15 8.12
N PRO A 59 -12.92 3.81 9.22
CA PRO A 59 -12.03 4.22 10.29
C PRO A 59 -11.24 3.06 10.90
N GLU A 60 -11.84 1.88 11.00
CA GLU A 60 -11.22 0.67 11.56
C GLU A 60 -10.04 0.19 10.71
N SER A 61 -10.17 0.27 9.38
CA SER A 61 -9.09 -0.10 8.46
C SER A 61 -7.92 0.88 8.54
N GLN A 62 -8.21 2.18 8.70
CA GLN A 62 -7.16 3.19 8.93
C GLN A 62 -6.43 2.96 10.24
N ALA A 63 -7.16 2.68 11.33
CA ALA A 63 -6.57 2.37 12.62
C ALA A 63 -5.74 1.07 12.59
N ASP A 64 -6.16 0.05 11.84
CA ASP A 64 -5.37 -1.18 11.65
C ASP A 64 -4.06 -0.92 10.91
N LEU A 65 -4.12 -0.13 9.84
CA LEU A 65 -2.93 0.25 9.07
C LEU A 65 -1.93 1.02 9.95
N GLU A 66 -2.41 1.95 10.76
CA GLU A 66 -1.61 2.71 11.72
C GLU A 66 -0.94 1.80 12.77
N ARG A 67 -1.67 0.83 13.34
CA ARG A 67 -1.09 -0.15 14.26
C ARG A 67 0.01 -0.98 13.60
N ARG A 68 -0.19 -1.39 12.34
CA ARG A 68 0.80 -2.16 11.59
C ARG A 68 2.05 -1.34 11.28
N VAL A 69 1.91 -0.08 10.88
CA VAL A 69 3.05 0.84 10.65
C VAL A 69 3.87 0.99 11.92
N ARG A 70 3.23 1.21 13.08
CA ARG A 70 3.95 1.30 14.37
C ARG A 70 4.62 -0.01 14.78
N LYS A 71 4.05 -1.15 14.40
CA LYS A 71 4.63 -2.46 14.71
C LYS A 71 5.82 -2.78 13.82
N ALA A 72 5.74 -2.44 12.53
CA ALA A 72 6.79 -2.63 11.53
C ALA A 72 8.01 -1.76 11.82
N TRP A 73 7.77 -0.49 12.19
CA TRP A 73 8.83 0.48 12.44
C TRP A 73 8.60 1.21 13.78
N PRO A 74 8.86 0.53 14.92
CA PRO A 74 8.62 1.09 16.26
C PRO A 74 9.50 2.30 16.58
N GLU A 75 10.59 2.52 15.85
CA GLU A 75 11.51 3.66 16.02
C GLU A 75 10.99 4.96 15.39
N LEU A 76 9.90 4.90 14.61
CA LEU A 76 9.33 6.09 14.00
C LEU A 76 8.59 6.95 15.02
N ASP A 77 8.83 8.26 14.97
CA ASP A 77 8.03 9.22 15.73
C ASP A 77 6.62 9.39 15.14
N ALA A 78 5.74 10.09 15.87
CA ALA A 78 4.35 10.28 15.45
C ALA A 78 4.19 11.04 14.11
N ASP A 79 5.08 11.98 13.81
CA ASP A 79 5.07 12.70 12.53
C ASP A 79 5.53 11.80 11.37
N GLN A 80 6.56 11.00 11.60
CA GLN A 80 7.03 10.00 10.64
C GLN A 80 5.98 8.93 10.34
N VAL A 81 5.30 8.40 11.36
CA VAL A 81 4.17 7.48 11.20
C VAL A 81 3.06 8.13 10.38
N ARG A 82 2.69 9.38 10.69
CA ARG A 82 1.68 10.13 9.93
C ARG A 82 2.08 10.30 8.46
N LYS A 83 3.35 10.59 8.17
CA LYS A 83 3.88 10.69 6.80
C LYS A 83 3.81 9.36 6.05
N CYS A 84 4.14 8.24 6.71
CA CYS A 84 3.98 6.91 6.13
C CYS A 84 2.52 6.61 5.78
N LEU A 85 1.58 6.88 6.69
CA LEU A 85 0.15 6.68 6.45
C LEU A 85 -0.39 7.57 5.33
N ALA A 86 0.05 8.83 5.26
CA ALA A 86 -0.31 9.74 4.18
C ALA A 86 0.20 9.24 2.82
N HIS A 87 1.43 8.71 2.77
CA HIS A 87 1.99 8.12 1.55
C HIS A 87 1.19 6.88 1.11
N ILE A 88 0.91 5.94 2.02
CA ILE A 88 0.07 4.77 1.71
C ILE A 88 -1.31 5.22 1.18
N SER A 89 -1.94 6.18 1.84
CA SER A 89 -3.26 6.71 1.45
C SER A 89 -3.22 7.36 0.06
N ALA A 90 -2.17 8.10 -0.27
CA ALA A 90 -1.99 8.68 -1.60
C ALA A 90 -1.90 7.60 -2.68
N ARG A 91 -1.12 6.53 -2.43
CA ARG A 91 -0.99 5.41 -3.38
C ARG A 91 -2.30 4.65 -3.56
N VAL A 92 -3.04 4.41 -2.47
CA VAL A 92 -4.39 3.84 -2.52
C VAL A 92 -5.31 4.69 -3.39
N ARG A 93 -5.29 6.02 -3.21
CA ARG A 93 -6.13 6.95 -3.98
C ARG A 93 -5.82 6.90 -5.47
N VAL A 94 -4.53 6.84 -5.83
CA VAL A 94 -4.09 6.65 -7.23
C VAL A 94 -4.59 5.33 -7.78
N GLU A 95 -4.50 4.24 -7.02
CA GLU A 95 -5.00 2.93 -7.46
C GLU A 95 -6.52 2.93 -7.67
N LEU A 96 -7.28 3.59 -6.80
CA LEU A 96 -8.73 3.73 -6.92
C LEU A 96 -9.16 4.55 -8.14
N MET A 97 -8.33 5.50 -8.58
CA MET A 97 -8.58 6.31 -9.78
C MET A 97 -8.31 5.56 -11.09
N LYS A 98 -7.61 4.42 -11.06
CA LYS A 98 -7.43 3.60 -12.26
C LYS A 98 -8.77 3.00 -12.67
N PRO A 99 -9.07 2.93 -13.98
CA PRO A 99 -10.26 2.24 -14.45
C PRO A 99 -10.21 0.80 -13.92
N SER A 100 -11.34 0.33 -13.38
CA SER A 100 -11.42 -1.06 -12.94
C SER A 100 -11.08 -1.97 -14.12
N GLN A 101 -10.28 -3.02 -13.88
CA GLN A 101 -9.94 -3.96 -14.95
C GLN A 101 -11.20 -4.61 -15.57
N SER A 102 -12.31 -4.64 -14.82
CA SER A 102 -13.63 -5.02 -15.31
C SER A 102 -14.20 -4.04 -16.34
N ALA A 103 -14.13 -2.72 -16.10
CA ALA A 103 -14.61 -1.72 -17.07
C ALA A 103 -13.80 -1.74 -18.37
N THR A 104 -12.47 -1.92 -18.27
CA THR A 104 -11.60 -2.03 -19.47
C THR A 104 -11.81 -3.34 -20.23
N GLN A 105 -12.09 -4.45 -19.54
CA GLN A 105 -12.44 -5.72 -20.18
C GLN A 105 -13.83 -5.69 -20.80
N GLU A 106 -14.80 -5.04 -20.16
CA GLU A 106 -16.16 -4.87 -20.66
C GLU A 106 -16.20 -3.93 -21.87
N GLU A 107 -15.50 -2.79 -21.81
CA GLU A 107 -15.29 -1.89 -22.97
C GLU A 107 -14.56 -2.60 -24.12
N GLN A 108 -13.55 -3.43 -23.84
CA GLN A 108 -12.92 -4.25 -24.88
C GLN A 108 -13.88 -5.30 -25.45
N ARG A 109 -14.71 -5.95 -24.62
CA ARG A 109 -15.72 -6.91 -25.10
C ARG A 109 -16.81 -6.21 -25.91
N GLU A 110 -17.21 -5.01 -25.54
CA GLU A 110 -18.20 -4.18 -26.23
C GLU A 110 -17.63 -3.66 -27.57
N ALA A 111 -16.39 -3.16 -27.57
CA ALA A 111 -15.67 -2.76 -28.78
C ALA A 111 -15.49 -3.94 -29.75
N LEU A 112 -15.17 -5.12 -29.24
CA LEU A 112 -15.15 -6.35 -30.03
C LEU A 112 -16.56 -6.66 -30.56
N ARG A 113 -17.61 -6.67 -29.72
CA ARG A 113 -19.01 -6.91 -30.16
C ARG A 113 -19.44 -5.97 -31.27
N GLY A 114 -19.14 -4.67 -31.19
CA GLY A 114 -19.45 -3.70 -32.24
C GLY A 114 -18.77 -4.04 -33.58
N ASN A 115 -17.54 -4.56 -33.53
CA ASN A 115 -16.78 -4.95 -34.72
C ASN A 115 -17.29 -6.24 -35.39
N TRP A 116 -17.96 -7.14 -34.64
CA TRP A 116 -18.55 -8.37 -35.19
C TRP A 116 -19.84 -8.11 -36.00
N VAL A 117 -20.59 -7.04 -35.72
CA VAL A 117 -21.85 -6.73 -36.44
C VAL A 117 -21.60 -6.13 -37.83
N HIS A 118 -20.44 -5.52 -38.06
CA HIS A 118 -20.07 -4.96 -39.38
C HIS A 118 -19.53 -6.00 -40.37
N GLY A 119 -19.25 -7.23 -39.93
CA GLY A 119 -18.73 -8.31 -40.80
C GLY A 119 -19.79 -9.10 -41.59
N TRP A 120 -21.08 -8.89 -41.35
CA TRP A 120 -22.18 -9.68 -41.97
C TRP A 120 -22.91 -8.97 -43.12
N ARG A 121 -22.36 -7.85 -43.61
CA ARG A 121 -22.82 -7.20 -44.85
C ARG A 121 -21.63 -7.02 -45.80
N ALA A 122 -21.13 -8.13 -46.33
CA ALA A 122 -20.31 -8.18 -47.53
C ALA A 122 -20.77 -9.35 -48.39
#